data_AF-A0A2V8FPQ4-F1
#
_entry.id   AF-A0A2V8FPQ4-F1
#
_cell.length_a   1.000
_cell.length_b   1.000
_cell.length_c   1.000
_cell.angle_alpha   90.00
_cell.angle_beta   90.00
_cell.angle_gamma   90.00
#
_symmetry.space_group_name_H-M   'P 1'
#
loop_
_entity.id
_entity.type
_entity.pdbx_description
1 polymer ?
#
loop_
_entity_poly.entity_id
_entity_poly.type
_entity_poly.pdbx_seq_one_letter_code
_entity_poly.pdbx_strand_id
1 'polypeptide(L)'
;MSGGWFHRDFKNLRRRVNVLQSFADYTPFTMFSPIDGSAITYYNVSAAARSRVNAVDGNATSDRKMWFNGFEYNFNARLPRGATLFGGGMSERTIAQVCDEAFNPNNLLYCDQTRSGIPFRTQFKIAGTVPVTYGIQVGFSFQSLPGYGYGTGALSGREGGPTGPTGQPSALQLNTHNGVGTVWLITPATTYSASSPCVAQGKCTAGQLVDPGMNVASLSVPLIAPNTEFGDRINQLDLNVTRTIRIGRSSVQPKLDLFNALNVSPVYAVRSLNFGTASYLQPSSILVGRVFQVGAIVKF
;
A
#
# COMPACT_ATOMS: atom_id res chain seq x y z
N MET A 1 30.40 -6.02 -1.59
CA MET A 1 29.18 -5.20 -1.72
C MET A 1 28.74 -5.27 -3.16
N SER A 2 27.44 -5.33 -3.42
CA SER A 2 26.86 -5.27 -4.75
C SER A 2 25.72 -4.26 -4.75
N GLY A 3 25.47 -3.66 -5.90
CA GLY A 3 24.33 -2.79 -6.16
C GLY A 3 23.74 -3.13 -7.52
N GLY A 4 22.45 -2.92 -7.67
CA GLY A 4 21.73 -3.18 -8.91
C GLY A 4 20.63 -2.15 -9.12
N TRP A 5 20.37 -1.82 -10.38
CA TRP A 5 19.18 -1.09 -10.78
C TRP A 5 18.36 -1.98 -11.70
N PHE A 6 17.05 -2.00 -11.44
CA PHE A 6 16.09 -2.79 -12.17
C PHE A 6 14.99 -1.87 -12.68
N HIS A 7 14.82 -1.85 -13.99
CA HIS A 7 13.70 -1.21 -14.65
C HIS A 7 12.83 -2.27 -15.30
N ARG A 8 11.51 -2.13 -15.19
CA ARG A 8 10.57 -2.98 -15.93
C ARG A 8 9.52 -2.12 -16.60
N ASP A 9 9.37 -2.31 -17.90
CA ASP A 9 8.24 -1.82 -18.67
C ASP A 9 7.26 -2.95 -18.92
N PHE A 10 6.01 -2.75 -18.55
CA PHE A 10 4.96 -3.72 -18.80
C PHE A 10 4.29 -3.42 -20.16
N LYS A 11 4.07 -4.46 -20.96
CA LYS A 11 3.46 -4.39 -22.30
C LYS A 11 2.20 -5.23 -22.34
N ASN A 12 1.28 -4.89 -23.24
CA ASN A 12 0.02 -5.63 -23.44
C ASN A 12 -0.78 -5.79 -22.13
N LEU A 13 -0.90 -4.70 -21.38
CA LEU A 13 -1.63 -4.68 -20.11
C LEU A 13 -3.10 -5.00 -20.35
N ARG A 14 -3.69 -5.83 -19.49
CA ARG A 14 -5.09 -6.23 -19.61
C ARG A 14 -6.01 -5.01 -19.46
N ARG A 15 -7.09 -5.01 -20.24
CA ARG A 15 -8.14 -4.00 -20.22
C ARG A 15 -9.49 -4.68 -20.42
N ARG A 16 -10.47 -4.24 -19.64
CA ARG A 16 -11.86 -4.61 -19.79
C ARG A 16 -12.64 -3.43 -20.29
N VAL A 17 -13.54 -3.67 -21.24
CA VAL A 17 -14.46 -2.65 -21.75
C VAL A 17 -15.86 -3.20 -21.68
N ASN A 18 -16.77 -2.48 -21.03
CA ASN A 18 -18.19 -2.73 -21.17
C ASN A 18 -18.67 -2.14 -22.50
N VAL A 19 -18.91 -2.99 -23.50
CA VAL A 19 -19.26 -2.53 -24.85
C VAL A 19 -20.71 -2.01 -24.98
N LEU A 20 -21.51 -2.13 -23.92
CA LEU A 20 -22.90 -1.61 -23.87
C LEU A 20 -23.04 -0.29 -23.09
N GLN A 21 -21.91 0.29 -22.67
CA GLN A 21 -21.86 1.61 -22.05
C GLN A 21 -20.82 2.49 -22.74
N SER A 22 -21.05 3.79 -22.68
CA SER A 22 -20.12 4.83 -23.13
C SER A 22 -20.23 6.05 -22.22
N PHE A 23 -19.34 7.02 -22.38
CA PHE A 23 -19.41 8.27 -21.61
C PHE A 23 -20.73 9.04 -21.81
N ALA A 24 -21.45 8.82 -22.92
CA ALA A 24 -22.76 9.43 -23.15
C ALA A 24 -23.84 8.91 -22.18
N ASP A 25 -23.62 7.77 -21.53
CA ASP A 25 -24.52 7.22 -20.53
C ASP A 25 -24.34 7.83 -19.15
N TYR A 26 -23.38 8.74 -19.00
CA TYR A 26 -22.97 9.33 -17.74
C TYR A 26 -23.24 10.84 -17.74
N THR A 27 -23.78 11.33 -16.63
CA THR A 27 -24.06 12.76 -16.41
C THR A 27 -23.09 13.29 -15.36
N PRO A 28 -22.29 14.33 -15.66
CA PRO A 28 -21.35 14.89 -14.71
C PRO A 28 -22.08 15.66 -13.61
N PHE A 29 -21.52 15.62 -12.41
CA PHE A 29 -21.79 16.56 -11.34
C PHE A 29 -20.47 16.96 -10.68
N THR A 30 -20.44 18.14 -10.07
CA THR A 30 -19.30 18.60 -9.30
C THR A 30 -19.63 18.48 -7.82
N MET A 31 -18.79 17.74 -7.10
CA MET A 31 -18.81 17.67 -5.65
C MET A 31 -17.51 18.25 -5.09
N PHE A 32 -17.45 18.46 -3.78
CA PHE A 32 -16.29 18.97 -3.10
C PHE A 32 -15.79 17.93 -2.10
N SER A 33 -14.47 17.71 -2.11
CA SER A 33 -13.82 16.83 -1.16
C SER A 33 -14.10 17.29 0.27
N PRO A 34 -14.54 16.40 1.17
CA PRO A 34 -14.73 16.74 2.57
C PRO A 34 -13.39 16.88 3.32
N ILE A 35 -12.26 16.55 2.69
CA ILE A 35 -10.90 16.70 3.26
C ILE A 35 -10.41 18.13 3.13
N ASP A 36 -10.51 18.73 1.94
CA ASP A 36 -9.86 20.01 1.61
C ASP A 36 -10.74 21.00 0.82
N GLY A 37 -11.95 20.61 0.43
CA GLY A 37 -12.86 21.45 -0.35
C GLY A 37 -12.45 21.59 -1.82
N SER A 38 -11.51 20.78 -2.31
CA SER A 38 -11.19 20.68 -3.73
C SER A 38 -12.40 20.17 -4.53
N ALA A 39 -12.58 20.70 -5.75
CA ALA A 39 -13.66 20.26 -6.61
C ALA A 39 -13.30 18.92 -7.27
N ILE A 40 -14.24 17.98 -7.24
CA ILE A 40 -14.15 16.66 -7.87
C ILE A 40 -15.30 16.57 -8.87
N THR A 41 -14.97 16.40 -10.15
CA THR A 41 -15.96 16.03 -11.17
C THR A 41 -16.17 14.53 -11.12
N TYR A 42 -17.40 14.12 -10.83
CA TYR A 42 -17.81 12.72 -10.79
C TYR A 42 -19.11 12.54 -11.60
N TYR A 43 -19.53 11.30 -11.84
CA TYR A 43 -20.57 11.03 -12.82
C TYR A 43 -21.62 10.02 -12.35
N ASN A 44 -22.88 10.32 -12.66
CA ASN A 44 -24.03 9.44 -12.50
C ASN A 44 -24.31 8.66 -13.78
N VAL A 45 -24.36 7.35 -13.69
CA VAL A 45 -24.81 6.48 -14.78
C VAL A 45 -26.34 6.56 -14.95
N SER A 46 -26.82 6.68 -16.17
CA SER A 46 -28.26 6.77 -16.46
C SER A 46 -29.00 5.48 -16.06
N ALA A 47 -30.26 5.61 -15.63
CA ALA A 47 -31.08 4.47 -15.22
C ALA A 47 -31.19 3.39 -16.31
N ALA A 48 -31.30 3.80 -17.57
CA ALA A 48 -31.39 2.92 -18.72
C ALA A 48 -30.07 2.17 -19.01
N ALA A 49 -28.92 2.74 -18.64
CA ALA A 49 -27.62 2.16 -18.92
C ALA A 49 -27.09 1.27 -17.79
N ARG A 50 -27.57 1.45 -16.54
CA ARG A 50 -27.01 0.81 -15.34
C ARG A 50 -26.85 -0.70 -15.42
N SER A 51 -27.85 -1.41 -15.94
CA SER A 51 -27.86 -2.88 -16.02
C SER A 51 -27.22 -3.41 -17.30
N ARG A 52 -26.84 -2.54 -18.26
CA ARG A 52 -26.27 -2.94 -19.54
C ARG A 52 -24.81 -3.31 -19.35
N VAL A 53 -24.53 -4.59 -19.17
CA VAL A 53 -23.17 -5.11 -18.95
C VAL A 53 -22.86 -6.17 -20.01
N ASN A 54 -21.86 -5.87 -20.85
CA ASN A 54 -21.20 -6.87 -21.68
C ASN A 54 -19.70 -6.57 -21.67
N ALA A 55 -18.99 -7.23 -20.76
CA ALA A 55 -17.57 -7.00 -20.54
C ALA A 55 -16.75 -7.82 -21.55
N VAL A 56 -15.96 -7.13 -22.37
CA VAL A 56 -14.96 -7.74 -23.25
C VAL A 56 -13.57 -7.47 -22.67
N ASP A 57 -12.82 -8.55 -22.47
CA ASP A 57 -11.42 -8.48 -22.02
C ASP A 57 -10.49 -8.55 -23.22
N GLY A 58 -9.50 -7.67 -23.21
CA GLY A 58 -8.44 -7.66 -24.20
C GLY A 58 -7.17 -7.05 -23.63
N ASN A 59 -6.23 -6.77 -24.51
CA ASN A 59 -5.03 -6.04 -24.16
C ASN A 59 -5.22 -4.57 -24.58
N ALA A 60 -4.83 -3.66 -23.70
CA ALA A 60 -4.74 -2.25 -24.04
C ALA A 60 -3.68 -2.03 -25.13
N THR A 61 -3.90 -1.00 -25.94
CA THR A 61 -2.95 -0.41 -26.87
C THR A 61 -1.85 0.35 -26.09
N SER A 62 -1.04 1.16 -26.79
CA SER A 62 0.05 1.96 -26.20
C SER A 62 -0.38 2.97 -25.12
N ASP A 63 -1.67 3.18 -24.93
CA ASP A 63 -2.24 4.22 -24.06
C ASP A 63 -2.20 3.83 -22.58
N ARG A 64 -2.24 2.52 -22.28
CA ARG A 64 -2.08 2.00 -20.93
C ARG A 64 -0.62 1.65 -20.68
N LYS A 65 -0.03 2.25 -19.64
CA LYS A 65 1.39 2.08 -19.31
C LYS A 65 1.55 1.73 -17.84
N MET A 66 2.56 0.92 -17.55
CA MET A 66 3.01 0.65 -16.20
C MET A 66 4.51 0.41 -16.25
N TRP A 67 5.22 1.00 -15.31
CA TRP A 67 6.66 0.79 -15.19
C TRP A 67 7.10 0.77 -13.74
N PHE A 68 8.19 0.04 -13.50
CA PHE A 68 8.82 -0.15 -12.21
C PHE A 68 10.26 0.37 -12.27
N ASN A 69 10.69 1.02 -11.20
CA ASN A 69 12.10 1.32 -10.95
C ASN A 69 12.48 0.83 -9.55
N GLY A 70 13.55 0.04 -9.47
CA GLY A 70 14.08 -0.48 -8.22
C GLY A 70 15.59 -0.29 -8.15
N PHE A 71 16.08 0.20 -7.02
CA PHE A 71 17.49 0.27 -6.70
C PHE A 71 17.75 -0.67 -5.52
N GLU A 72 18.64 -1.64 -5.70
CA GLU A 72 18.98 -2.62 -4.68
C GLU A 72 20.46 -2.49 -4.32
N TYR A 73 20.80 -2.70 -3.05
CA TYR A 73 22.17 -2.83 -2.60
C TYR A 73 22.27 -3.89 -1.52
N ASN A 74 23.36 -4.63 -1.52
CA ASN A 74 23.65 -5.66 -0.52
C ASN A 74 25.13 -5.62 -0.13
N PHE A 75 25.41 -5.94 1.12
CA PHE A 75 26.76 -6.03 1.64
C PHE A 75 26.88 -7.19 2.64
N ASN A 76 28.09 -7.72 2.70
CA ASN A 76 28.51 -8.70 3.69
C ASN A 76 29.95 -8.34 4.07
N ALA A 77 30.23 -8.31 5.37
CA ALA A 77 31.51 -7.97 5.93
C ALA A 77 31.85 -8.92 7.08
N ARG A 78 33.13 -9.32 7.13
CA ARG A 78 33.75 -9.92 8.31
C ARG A 78 34.60 -8.85 8.97
N LEU A 79 34.27 -8.52 10.19
CA LEU A 79 34.93 -7.49 10.98
C LEU A 79 36.02 -8.13 11.88
N PRO A 80 36.98 -7.34 12.38
CA PRO A 80 37.97 -7.82 13.33
C PRO A 80 37.31 -8.52 14.53
N ARG A 81 38.06 -9.41 15.18
CA ARG A 81 37.61 -10.20 16.34
C ARG A 81 36.44 -11.15 16.02
N GLY A 82 36.26 -11.56 14.77
CA GLY A 82 35.31 -12.61 14.39
C GLY A 82 33.86 -12.14 14.28
N ALA A 83 33.60 -10.83 14.35
CA ALA A 83 32.28 -10.28 14.11
C ALA A 83 31.89 -10.39 12.64
N THR A 84 30.61 -10.64 12.38
CA THR A 84 30.05 -10.71 11.03
C THR A 84 28.89 -9.75 10.90
N LEU A 85 28.76 -9.16 9.71
CA LEU A 85 27.73 -8.18 9.41
C LEU A 85 27.24 -8.41 7.98
N PHE A 86 25.94 -8.45 7.79
CA PHE A 86 25.35 -8.51 6.46
C PHE A 86 24.07 -7.67 6.44
N GLY A 87 23.75 -7.14 5.28
CA GLY A 87 22.58 -6.30 5.13
C GLY A 87 22.42 -5.82 3.72
N GLY A 88 21.39 -5.03 3.54
CA GLY A 88 21.02 -4.51 2.25
C GLY A 88 19.76 -3.69 2.33
N GLY A 89 19.38 -3.12 1.21
CA GLY A 89 18.15 -2.38 1.07
C GLY A 89 17.70 -2.34 -0.36
N MET A 90 16.43 -2.00 -0.54
CA MET A 90 15.93 -1.64 -1.85
C MET A 90 15.03 -0.42 -1.76
N SER A 91 15.09 0.42 -2.78
CA SER A 91 14.15 1.52 -2.98
C SER A 91 13.38 1.25 -4.27
N GLU A 92 12.07 1.10 -4.17
CA GLU A 92 11.22 0.75 -5.30
C GLU A 92 10.10 1.76 -5.54
N ARG A 93 9.71 1.93 -6.80
CA ARG A 93 8.56 2.71 -7.20
C ARG A 93 7.93 2.13 -8.46
N THR A 94 6.61 1.99 -8.42
CA THR A 94 5.79 1.58 -9.57
C THR A 94 4.82 2.69 -9.89
N ILE A 95 4.73 3.04 -11.17
CA ILE A 95 3.80 4.05 -11.69
C ILE A 95 2.98 3.41 -12.81
N ALA A 96 1.69 3.70 -12.84
CA ALA A 96 0.79 3.33 -13.91
C ALA A 96 0.05 4.53 -14.50
N GLN A 97 -0.23 4.46 -15.79
CA GLN A 97 -1.13 5.36 -16.51
C GLN A 97 -2.23 4.52 -17.13
N VAL A 98 -3.47 4.74 -16.67
CA VAL A 98 -4.67 4.00 -17.07
C VAL A 98 -5.77 4.92 -17.55
N CYS A 99 -5.38 6.06 -18.14
CA CYS A 99 -6.31 7.05 -18.67
C CYS A 99 -6.95 6.65 -20.01
N ASP A 100 -6.85 5.37 -20.36
CA ASP A 100 -7.44 4.73 -21.54
C ASP A 100 -8.83 4.14 -21.22
N GLU A 101 -9.57 4.71 -20.28
CA GLU A 101 -10.93 4.29 -19.94
C GLU A 101 -11.89 4.59 -21.11
N ALA A 102 -12.79 3.65 -21.43
CA ALA A 102 -13.67 3.73 -22.59
C ALA A 102 -15.13 4.00 -22.27
N PHE A 103 -15.61 3.59 -21.10
CA PHE A 103 -17.05 3.54 -20.83
C PHE A 103 -17.46 4.18 -19.52
N ASN A 104 -16.62 4.14 -18.47
CA ASN A 104 -16.97 4.73 -17.17
C ASN A 104 -16.03 5.90 -16.81
N PRO A 105 -16.43 7.17 -17.01
CA PRO A 105 -15.55 8.32 -16.78
C PRO A 105 -15.10 8.47 -15.33
N ASN A 106 -15.77 7.83 -14.35
CA ASN A 106 -15.33 7.85 -12.95
C ASN A 106 -13.97 7.16 -12.74
N ASN A 107 -13.60 6.21 -13.61
CA ASN A 107 -12.30 5.53 -13.57
C ASN A 107 -11.15 6.41 -14.12
N LEU A 108 -11.45 7.59 -14.67
CA LEU A 108 -10.43 8.57 -15.06
C LEU A 108 -9.91 9.38 -13.85
N LEU A 109 -10.61 9.34 -12.71
CA LEU A 109 -10.12 9.96 -11.49
C LEU A 109 -8.81 9.27 -11.04
N TYR A 110 -7.74 10.05 -10.87
CA TYR A 110 -6.39 9.55 -10.56
C TYR A 110 -5.81 8.52 -11.56
N CYS A 111 -6.27 8.51 -12.81
CA CYS A 111 -5.80 7.56 -13.82
C CYS A 111 -4.32 7.73 -14.19
N ASP A 112 -3.75 8.91 -13.95
CA ASP A 112 -2.36 9.24 -14.28
C ASP A 112 -1.51 9.36 -13.01
N GLN A 113 -0.87 8.27 -12.62
CA GLN A 113 -0.10 8.23 -11.38
C GLN A 113 1.21 9.04 -11.44
N THR A 114 1.61 9.54 -12.62
CA THR A 114 2.77 10.45 -12.72
C THR A 114 2.55 11.77 -11.98
N ARG A 115 1.27 12.14 -11.79
CA ARG A 115 0.84 13.37 -11.12
C ARG A 115 0.42 13.16 -9.66
N SER A 116 0.42 11.92 -9.18
CA SER A 116 -0.05 11.58 -7.83
C SER A 116 1.02 11.73 -6.74
N GLY A 117 2.29 11.97 -7.08
CA GLY A 117 3.35 12.12 -6.08
C GLY A 117 3.73 10.83 -5.35
N ILE A 118 3.57 9.66 -6.00
CA ILE A 118 3.91 8.35 -5.40
C ILE A 118 5.41 8.30 -5.05
N PRO A 119 5.77 8.07 -3.76
CA PRO A 119 7.15 8.06 -3.32
C PRO A 119 7.86 6.74 -3.68
N PHE A 120 9.20 6.77 -3.67
CA PHE A 120 9.97 5.54 -3.57
C PHE A 120 9.80 4.93 -2.17
N ARG A 121 9.55 3.62 -2.13
CA ARG A 121 9.42 2.86 -0.90
C ARG A 121 10.75 2.19 -0.60
N THR A 122 11.49 2.77 0.35
CA THR A 122 12.80 2.26 0.77
C THR A 122 12.69 1.33 1.95
N GLN A 123 13.18 0.10 1.80
CA GLN A 123 13.42 -0.84 2.89
C GLN A 123 14.91 -1.01 3.13
N PHE A 124 15.27 -1.25 4.38
CA PHE A 124 16.63 -1.53 4.80
C PHE A 124 16.61 -2.64 5.86
N LYS A 125 17.55 -3.58 5.74
CA LYS A 125 17.72 -4.67 6.69
C LYS A 125 19.21 -4.87 6.95
N ILE A 126 19.56 -5.09 8.20
CA ILE A 126 20.93 -5.38 8.62
C ILE A 126 20.89 -6.36 9.77
N ALA A 127 21.79 -7.33 9.75
CA ALA A 127 21.94 -8.29 10.82
C ALA A 127 23.42 -8.65 10.97
N GLY A 128 23.79 -9.05 12.18
CA GLY A 128 25.17 -9.36 12.49
C GLY A 128 25.31 -10.16 13.76
N THR A 129 26.49 -10.72 13.93
CA THR A 129 26.88 -11.45 15.15
C THR A 129 28.25 -10.99 15.59
N VAL A 130 28.42 -10.87 16.90
CA VAL A 130 29.67 -10.49 17.55
C VAL A 130 29.99 -11.55 18.59
N PRO A 131 31.09 -12.31 18.44
CA PRO A 131 31.57 -13.14 19.53
C PRO A 131 32.11 -12.24 20.63
N VAL A 132 31.67 -12.51 21.86
CA VAL A 132 32.10 -11.80 23.07
C VAL A 132 33.04 -12.74 23.83
N THR A 133 33.14 -12.60 25.15
CA THR A 133 33.96 -13.45 26.00
C THR A 133 33.21 -14.73 26.39
N TYR A 134 33.95 -15.72 26.90
CA TYR A 134 33.40 -16.97 27.43
C TYR A 134 32.58 -17.82 26.43
N GLY A 135 32.81 -17.66 25.13
CA GLY A 135 32.08 -18.40 24.09
C GLY A 135 30.64 -17.92 23.90
N ILE A 136 30.30 -16.73 24.42
CA ILE A 136 29.03 -16.06 24.17
C ILE A 136 29.08 -15.39 22.80
N GLN A 137 28.00 -15.51 22.04
CA GLN A 137 27.76 -14.74 20.82
C GLN A 137 26.51 -13.90 21.02
N VAL A 138 26.62 -12.62 20.69
CA VAL A 138 25.50 -11.69 20.63
C VAL A 138 25.20 -11.43 19.17
N GLY A 139 23.94 -11.58 18.77
CA GLY A 139 23.49 -11.16 17.45
C GLY A 139 22.40 -10.11 17.55
N PHE A 140 22.23 -9.43 16.43
CA PHE A 140 21.17 -8.45 16.25
C PHE A 140 20.61 -8.56 14.83
N SER A 141 19.36 -8.14 14.69
CA SER A 141 18.69 -7.94 13.41
C SER A 141 17.91 -6.64 13.50
N PHE A 142 18.17 -5.71 12.60
CA PHE A 142 17.42 -4.47 12.48
C PHE A 142 16.79 -4.40 11.09
N GLN A 143 15.49 -4.11 11.06
CA GLN A 143 14.77 -3.83 9.83
C GLN A 143 14.06 -2.48 9.92
N SER A 144 14.19 -1.72 8.85
CA SER A 144 13.48 -0.48 8.61
C SER A 144 12.66 -0.64 7.34
N LEU A 145 11.35 -0.89 7.49
CA LEU A 145 10.44 -1.16 6.38
C LEU A 145 9.54 0.06 6.14
N PRO A 146 9.21 0.37 4.87
CA PRO A 146 8.25 1.42 4.57
C PRO A 146 6.90 1.09 5.21
N GLY A 147 6.20 2.12 5.68
CA GLY A 147 4.90 1.95 6.30
C GLY A 147 3.88 1.28 5.37
N TYR A 148 2.89 0.64 5.97
CA TYR A 148 1.91 -0.13 5.24
C TYR A 148 1.07 0.77 4.32
N GLY A 149 0.99 0.44 3.02
CA GLY A 149 0.21 1.22 2.07
C GLY A 149 -1.28 0.97 2.23
N TYR A 150 -2.05 2.04 2.35
CA TYR A 150 -3.51 1.99 2.39
C TYR A 150 -4.09 2.06 0.97
N GLY A 151 -5.21 1.37 0.77
CA GLY A 151 -5.91 1.31 -0.52
C GLY A 151 -5.36 0.25 -1.45
N THR A 152 -5.76 0.31 -2.72
CA THR A 152 -5.28 -0.57 -3.79
C THR A 152 -4.55 0.25 -4.85
N GLY A 153 -3.49 -0.29 -5.45
CA GLY A 153 -2.78 0.39 -6.52
C GLY A 153 -3.51 0.30 -7.87
N ALA A 154 -3.16 1.21 -8.79
CA ALA A 154 -3.59 1.08 -10.19
C ALA A 154 -2.97 -0.17 -10.80
N LEU A 155 -3.78 -0.94 -11.54
CA LEU A 155 -3.46 -2.24 -12.13
C LEU A 155 -2.88 -3.29 -11.16
N SER A 156 -2.66 -2.96 -9.90
CA SER A 156 -1.99 -3.77 -8.90
C SER A 156 -3.01 -4.10 -7.82
N GLY A 157 -3.61 -5.26 -7.96
CA GLY A 157 -4.39 -5.88 -6.89
C GLY A 157 -3.51 -5.97 -5.66
N ARG A 158 -4.11 -5.65 -4.54
CA ARG A 158 -3.43 -5.63 -3.26
C ARG A 158 -3.25 -7.05 -2.75
N GLU A 159 -2.36 -7.81 -3.37
CA GLU A 159 -1.79 -9.00 -2.76
C GLU A 159 -0.82 -8.50 -1.67
N GLY A 160 -1.25 -8.66 -0.41
CA GLY A 160 -0.63 -8.06 0.76
C GLY A 160 0.87 -8.36 0.87
N GLY A 161 1.68 -7.31 0.76
CA GLY A 161 3.12 -7.33 0.98
C GLY A 161 3.74 -5.99 0.56
N PRO A 162 5.03 -5.75 0.85
CA PRO A 162 5.81 -4.79 0.06
C PRO A 162 5.57 -5.16 -1.40
N THR A 163 5.33 -4.17 -2.25
CA THR A 163 5.14 -4.33 -3.69
C THR A 163 6.43 -4.80 -4.33
N GLY A 164 6.81 -6.05 -4.01
CA GLY A 164 8.07 -6.61 -4.40
C GLY A 164 8.21 -6.63 -5.92
N PRO A 165 9.38 -7.03 -6.40
CA PRO A 165 9.75 -7.02 -7.82
C PRO A 165 8.85 -7.88 -8.75
N THR A 166 7.79 -8.49 -8.23
CA THR A 166 6.93 -9.44 -8.93
C THR A 166 5.46 -9.01 -8.99
N GLY A 167 5.12 -7.76 -8.64
CA GLY A 167 3.75 -7.24 -8.71
C GLY A 167 3.18 -7.28 -10.12
N GLN A 168 2.69 -8.44 -10.53
CA GLN A 168 1.99 -8.65 -11.78
C GLN A 168 0.69 -7.84 -11.72
N PRO A 169 0.24 -7.25 -12.85
CA PRO A 169 -1.07 -6.62 -12.89
C PRO A 169 -2.13 -7.61 -12.40
N SER A 170 -2.94 -7.21 -11.43
CA SER A 170 -3.95 -8.11 -10.88
C SER A 170 -4.97 -8.49 -11.93
N ALA A 171 -5.25 -9.78 -12.01
CA ALA A 171 -6.32 -10.32 -12.85
C ALA A 171 -7.72 -9.93 -12.36
N LEU A 172 -7.85 -9.41 -11.14
CA LEU A 172 -9.13 -9.21 -10.45
C LEU A 172 -9.62 -7.76 -10.49
N GLN A 173 -8.75 -6.77 -10.74
CA GLN A 173 -9.12 -5.35 -10.77
C GLN A 173 -9.32 -4.81 -12.19
N LEU A 174 -10.11 -5.52 -12.99
CA LEU A 174 -10.41 -5.14 -14.38
C LEU A 174 -11.48 -4.05 -14.49
N ASN A 175 -12.32 -3.85 -13.46
CA ASN A 175 -13.39 -2.83 -13.48
C ASN A 175 -13.01 -1.52 -12.77
N THR A 176 -11.94 -1.53 -11.96
CA THR A 176 -11.45 -0.41 -11.14
C THR A 176 -9.92 -0.31 -11.24
N HIS A 177 -9.43 -0.20 -12.46
CA HIS A 177 -8.01 -0.30 -12.79
C HIS A 177 -7.18 0.93 -12.39
N ASN A 178 -7.81 2.06 -12.06
CA ASN A 178 -7.16 3.23 -11.48
C ASN A 178 -6.76 3.02 -10.03
N GLY A 179 -7.31 2.03 -9.31
CA GLY A 179 -7.03 1.85 -7.88
C GLY A 179 -7.69 2.93 -7.02
N VAL A 180 -7.64 2.78 -5.70
CA VAL A 180 -8.31 3.68 -4.74
C VAL A 180 -7.50 3.83 -3.46
N GLY A 181 -7.45 5.04 -2.90
CA GLY A 181 -6.99 5.31 -1.53
C GLY A 181 -8.17 5.40 -0.55
N THR A 182 -8.20 6.46 0.26
CA THR A 182 -9.38 6.91 0.99
C THR A 182 -10.52 7.18 0.03
N VAL A 183 -11.71 6.69 0.40
CA VAL A 183 -12.94 6.76 -0.39
C VAL A 183 -14.02 7.43 0.45
N TRP A 184 -14.89 8.19 -0.18
CA TRP A 184 -16.11 8.70 0.43
C TRP A 184 -17.32 7.98 -0.16
N LEU A 185 -18.04 7.23 0.68
CA LEU A 185 -19.32 6.66 0.30
C LEU A 185 -20.41 7.72 0.46
N ILE A 186 -20.92 8.18 -0.67
CA ILE A 186 -22.04 9.12 -0.73
C ILE A 186 -23.32 8.37 -1.11
N THR A 187 -24.44 8.86 -0.59
CA THR A 187 -25.81 8.33 -0.82
C THR A 187 -26.70 9.49 -1.28
N PRO A 188 -27.93 9.23 -1.77
CA PRO A 188 -28.86 10.30 -2.15
C PRO A 188 -29.20 11.29 -1.04
N ALA A 189 -28.94 10.95 0.23
CA ALA A 189 -29.18 11.81 1.39
C ALA A 189 -27.91 12.50 1.92
N THR A 190 -26.74 12.26 1.32
CA THR A 190 -25.49 12.85 1.80
C THR A 190 -25.48 14.35 1.53
N THR A 191 -25.26 15.14 2.60
CA THR A 191 -25.20 16.60 2.56
C THR A 191 -23.88 17.13 3.12
N TYR A 192 -23.50 18.35 2.75
CA TYR A 192 -22.38 19.05 3.38
C TYR A 192 -22.79 19.58 4.76
N SER A 193 -21.93 19.40 5.76
CA SER A 193 -22.10 20.00 7.08
C SER A 193 -21.61 21.45 7.11
N ALA A 194 -21.99 22.21 8.15
CA ALA A 194 -21.41 23.53 8.40
C ALA A 194 -19.89 23.53 8.60
N SER A 195 -19.32 22.40 9.02
CA SER A 195 -17.87 22.19 9.17
C SER A 195 -17.17 21.75 7.89
N SER A 196 -17.89 21.54 6.78
CA SER A 196 -17.28 21.08 5.53
C SER A 196 -16.36 22.16 4.95
N PRO A 197 -15.14 21.82 4.48
CA PRO A 197 -14.20 22.81 3.95
C PRO A 197 -14.76 23.66 2.80
N CYS A 198 -15.62 23.09 1.94
CA CYS A 198 -16.25 23.85 0.86
C CYS A 198 -17.22 24.94 1.36
N VAL A 199 -17.84 24.76 2.54
CA VAL A 199 -18.72 25.78 3.14
C VAL A 199 -17.87 26.94 3.64
N ALA A 200 -16.76 26.64 4.33
CA ALA A 200 -15.81 27.66 4.77
C ALA A 200 -15.19 28.44 3.58
N GLN A 201 -15.03 27.78 2.43
CA GLN A 201 -14.53 28.39 1.20
C GLN A 201 -15.62 29.08 0.36
N GLY A 202 -16.90 29.05 0.78
CA GLY A 202 -18.01 29.63 0.03
C GLY A 202 -18.34 28.94 -1.30
N LYS A 203 -17.87 27.71 -1.51
CA LYS A 203 -18.09 26.92 -2.74
C LYS A 203 -19.37 26.08 -2.70
N CYS A 204 -19.86 25.78 -1.50
CA CYS A 204 -21.06 24.99 -1.25
C CYS A 204 -21.79 25.57 -0.03
N THR A 205 -23.01 25.11 0.24
CA THR A 205 -23.79 25.53 1.42
C THR A 205 -24.04 24.35 2.37
N ALA A 206 -24.14 24.62 3.68
CA ALA A 206 -24.48 23.59 4.66
C ALA A 206 -25.91 23.07 4.40
N GLY A 207 -26.10 21.75 4.48
CA GLY A 207 -27.36 21.08 4.14
C GLY A 207 -27.57 20.83 2.65
N GLN A 208 -26.71 21.38 1.77
CA GLN A 208 -26.75 21.09 0.34
C GLN A 208 -26.42 19.60 0.10
N LEU A 209 -27.23 18.95 -0.72
CA LEU A 209 -26.94 17.60 -1.22
C LEU A 209 -25.64 17.59 -2.02
N VAL A 210 -24.79 16.61 -1.74
CA VAL A 210 -23.52 16.41 -2.45
C VAL A 210 -23.76 16.11 -3.93
N ASP A 211 -24.78 15.29 -4.20
CA ASP A 211 -25.25 14.95 -5.54
C ASP A 211 -26.78 14.92 -5.56
N PRO A 212 -27.44 16.03 -5.96
CA PRO A 212 -28.89 16.09 -6.07
C PRO A 212 -29.46 15.16 -7.15
N GLY A 213 -28.64 14.75 -8.13
CA GLY A 213 -29.04 13.90 -9.25
C GLY A 213 -28.78 12.41 -9.02
N MET A 214 -28.33 12.04 -7.81
CA MET A 214 -27.93 10.67 -7.51
C MET A 214 -29.09 9.71 -7.73
N ASN A 215 -28.82 8.68 -8.52
CA ASN A 215 -29.85 7.77 -8.98
C ASN A 215 -29.54 6.30 -8.63
N VAL A 216 -28.48 6.07 -7.87
CA VAL A 216 -28.04 4.79 -7.28
C VAL A 216 -28.11 4.86 -5.76
N ALA A 217 -28.06 3.72 -5.09
CA ALA A 217 -28.09 3.67 -3.62
C ALA A 217 -26.84 4.32 -2.99
N SER A 218 -25.70 4.23 -3.66
CA SER A 218 -24.46 4.87 -3.21
C SER A 218 -23.44 5.01 -4.34
N LEU A 219 -22.56 6.01 -4.23
CA LEU A 219 -21.34 6.13 -5.02
C LEU A 219 -20.12 6.09 -4.11
N SER A 220 -19.06 5.41 -4.58
CA SER A 220 -17.80 5.25 -3.88
C SER A 220 -16.76 6.17 -4.53
N VAL A 221 -16.59 7.38 -4.00
CA VAL A 221 -15.75 8.42 -4.62
C VAL A 221 -14.35 8.41 -4.00
N PRO A 222 -13.28 8.10 -4.76
CA PRO A 222 -11.91 8.24 -4.26
C PRO A 222 -11.60 9.70 -3.91
N LEU A 223 -11.07 9.94 -2.72
CA LEU A 223 -10.67 11.29 -2.25
C LEU A 223 -9.15 11.50 -2.29
N ILE A 224 -8.39 10.42 -2.26
CA ILE A 224 -6.93 10.46 -2.26
C ILE A 224 -6.43 9.49 -3.33
N ALA A 225 -5.35 9.91 -3.99
CA ALA A 225 -4.74 9.13 -5.05
C ALA A 225 -4.22 7.77 -4.51
N PRO A 226 -4.39 6.69 -5.27
CA PRO A 226 -3.88 5.36 -4.89
C PRO A 226 -2.37 5.37 -4.73
N ASN A 227 -1.86 4.50 -3.85
CA ASN A 227 -0.42 4.39 -3.53
C ASN A 227 0.22 5.68 -2.97
N THR A 228 -0.56 6.56 -2.34
CA THR A 228 -0.04 7.78 -1.68
C THR A 228 -0.32 7.84 -0.18
N GLU A 229 -1.13 6.93 0.34
CA GLU A 229 -1.46 6.83 1.77
C GLU A 229 -0.71 5.67 2.42
N PHE A 230 0.00 5.97 3.50
CA PHE A 230 0.82 4.99 4.20
C PHE A 230 0.68 5.16 5.71
N GLY A 231 0.75 4.04 6.44
CA GLY A 231 0.92 4.04 7.88
C GLY A 231 2.36 4.34 8.30
N ASP A 232 2.63 4.16 9.59
CA ASP A 232 3.95 4.43 10.17
C ASP A 232 5.04 3.50 9.63
N ARG A 233 6.26 4.05 9.52
CA ARG A 233 7.44 3.28 9.18
C ARG A 233 7.77 2.27 10.30
N ILE A 234 8.14 1.06 9.93
CA ILE A 234 8.43 -0.01 10.88
C ILE A 234 9.93 -0.04 11.12
N ASN A 235 10.36 0.32 12.34
CA ASN A 235 11.75 0.17 12.78
C ASN A 235 11.79 -0.87 13.90
N GLN A 236 12.22 -2.09 13.56
CA GLN A 236 12.24 -3.21 14.50
C GLN A 236 13.67 -3.67 14.72
N LEU A 237 14.06 -3.76 15.99
CA LEU A 237 15.32 -4.33 16.44
C LEU A 237 15.01 -5.62 17.19
N ASP A 238 15.65 -6.71 16.77
CA ASP A 238 15.65 -7.98 17.47
C ASP A 238 17.08 -8.27 17.93
N LEU A 239 17.24 -8.83 19.12
CA LEU A 239 18.52 -9.17 19.73
C LEU A 239 18.52 -10.65 20.10
N ASN A 240 19.66 -11.31 20.01
CA ASN A 240 19.82 -12.64 20.55
C ASN A 240 21.17 -12.86 21.23
N VAL A 241 21.18 -13.73 22.22
CA VAL A 241 22.36 -14.15 22.96
C VAL A 241 22.40 -15.66 22.98
N THR A 242 23.53 -16.24 22.59
CA THR A 242 23.73 -17.68 22.55
C THR A 242 25.11 -18.05 23.10
N ARG A 243 25.22 -19.23 23.71
CA ARG A 243 26.50 -19.78 24.17
C ARG A 243 26.54 -21.27 23.88
N THR A 244 27.63 -21.77 23.32
CA THR A 244 27.81 -23.22 23.15
C THR A 244 28.60 -23.78 24.33
N ILE A 245 27.99 -24.69 25.08
CA ILE A 245 28.60 -25.40 26.21
C ILE A 245 28.83 -26.85 25.78
N ARG A 246 30.08 -27.29 25.81
CA ARG A 246 30.45 -28.68 25.49
C ARG A 246 30.48 -29.52 26.76
N ILE A 247 29.83 -30.68 26.75
CA ILE A 247 29.75 -31.62 27.87
C ILE A 247 30.07 -33.03 27.31
N GLY A 248 31.33 -33.44 27.42
CA GLY A 248 31.80 -34.71 26.85
C GLY A 248 31.65 -34.75 25.32
N ARG A 249 30.91 -35.73 24.81
CA ARG A 249 30.59 -35.87 23.37
C ARG A 249 29.42 -34.98 22.94
N SER A 250 28.62 -34.53 23.90
CA SER A 250 27.43 -33.72 23.64
C SER A 250 27.70 -32.22 23.78
N SER A 251 26.82 -31.39 23.23
CA SER A 251 26.84 -29.94 23.42
C SER A 251 25.44 -29.38 23.65
N VAL A 252 25.35 -28.37 24.50
CA VAL A 252 24.12 -27.63 24.79
C VAL A 252 24.35 -26.18 24.40
N GLN A 253 23.43 -25.63 23.62
CA GLN A 253 23.44 -24.23 23.20
C GLN A 253 22.19 -23.51 23.73
N PRO A 254 22.23 -22.97 24.97
CA PRO A 254 21.20 -22.05 25.43
C PRO A 254 21.11 -20.81 24.54
N LYS A 255 19.89 -20.30 24.39
CA LYS A 255 19.52 -19.12 23.61
C LYS A 255 18.54 -18.24 24.38
N LEU A 256 18.76 -16.94 24.30
CA LEU A 256 17.83 -15.91 24.73
C LEU A 256 17.60 -14.96 23.54
N ASP A 257 16.37 -14.85 23.08
CA ASP A 257 15.97 -13.92 22.03
C ASP A 257 15.06 -12.84 22.59
N LEU A 258 15.24 -11.61 22.13
CA LEU A 258 14.43 -10.44 22.43
C LEU A 258 13.94 -9.85 21.12
N PHE A 259 12.68 -10.12 20.79
CA PHE A 259 12.02 -9.57 19.61
C PHE A 259 11.40 -8.22 19.91
N ASN A 260 11.41 -7.32 18.93
CA ASN A 260 10.89 -5.95 19.06
C ASN A 260 11.45 -5.25 20.32
N ALA A 261 12.78 -5.21 20.44
CA ALA A 261 13.49 -4.60 21.56
C ALA A 261 13.11 -3.13 21.75
N LEU A 262 12.81 -2.40 20.65
CA LEU A 262 12.33 -1.01 20.68
C LEU A 262 10.87 -0.88 21.18
N ASN A 263 10.13 -1.98 21.29
CA ASN A 263 8.74 -2.03 21.72
C ASN A 263 7.82 -1.08 20.96
N VAL A 264 8.01 -1.00 19.64
CA VAL A 264 7.17 -0.18 18.75
C VAL A 264 5.92 -0.95 18.31
N SER A 265 4.85 -0.24 17.95
CA SER A 265 3.56 -0.82 17.57
C SER A 265 2.95 -0.20 16.29
N PRO A 266 3.68 -0.18 15.16
CA PRO A 266 3.16 0.38 13.91
C PRO A 266 1.93 -0.39 13.41
N VAL A 267 1.01 0.34 12.77
CA VAL A 267 -0.25 -0.20 12.22
C VAL A 267 0.01 -0.91 10.89
N TYR A 268 -0.46 -2.17 10.81
CA TYR A 268 -0.36 -3.01 9.61
C TYR A 268 -1.64 -3.11 8.82
N ALA A 269 -2.77 -2.76 9.41
CA ALA A 269 -4.04 -2.74 8.70
C ALA A 269 -5.01 -1.83 9.45
N VAL A 270 -5.92 -1.24 8.69
CA VAL A 270 -7.05 -0.46 9.21
C VAL A 270 -8.35 -1.15 8.81
N ARG A 271 -9.42 -0.92 9.56
CA ARG A 271 -10.72 -1.54 9.32
C ARG A 271 -11.41 -1.02 8.07
N SER A 272 -11.25 0.26 7.75
CA SER A 272 -11.90 0.88 6.60
C SER A 272 -11.15 2.13 6.13
N LEU A 273 -11.28 2.42 4.84
CA LEU A 273 -10.84 3.67 4.21
C LEU A 273 -12.02 4.55 3.79
N ASN A 274 -13.23 4.22 4.27
CA ASN A 274 -14.42 5.02 4.04
C ASN A 274 -14.43 6.24 4.97
N PHE A 275 -14.13 7.40 4.41
CA PHE A 275 -14.03 8.69 5.08
C PHE A 275 -15.33 9.03 5.83
N GLY A 276 -15.18 9.64 7.00
CA GLY A 276 -16.32 10.11 7.80
C GLY A 276 -17.08 9.01 8.55
N THR A 277 -16.63 7.75 8.49
CA THR A 277 -17.19 6.65 9.28
C THR A 277 -16.37 6.42 10.56
N ALA A 278 -16.99 5.86 11.61
CA ALA A 278 -16.27 5.54 12.86
C ALA A 278 -15.13 4.51 12.67
N SER A 279 -15.17 3.73 11.60
CA SER A 279 -14.15 2.74 11.24
C SER A 279 -13.02 3.32 10.38
N TYR A 280 -13.12 4.59 9.97
CA TYR A 280 -12.14 5.25 9.10
C TYR A 280 -10.77 5.30 9.77
N LEU A 281 -9.76 4.71 9.12
CA LEU A 281 -8.38 4.59 9.63
C LEU A 281 -8.26 3.94 11.02
N GLN A 282 -9.32 3.30 11.52
CA GLN A 282 -9.27 2.60 12.80
C GLN A 282 -8.34 1.38 12.68
N PRO A 283 -7.27 1.27 13.50
CA PRO A 283 -6.37 0.12 13.43
C PRO A 283 -7.10 -1.21 13.63
N SER A 284 -6.80 -2.19 12.77
CA SER A 284 -7.30 -3.56 12.88
C SER A 284 -6.20 -4.56 13.22
N SER A 285 -4.95 -4.24 12.89
CA SER A 285 -3.78 -5.04 13.22
C SER A 285 -2.55 -4.14 13.39
N ILE A 286 -1.69 -4.50 14.34
CA ILE A 286 -0.45 -3.80 14.69
C ILE A 286 0.68 -4.83 14.86
N LEU A 287 1.93 -4.37 14.82
CA LEU A 287 3.08 -5.20 15.19
C LEU A 287 2.92 -5.75 16.62
N VAL A 288 3.26 -7.02 16.79
CA VAL A 288 3.30 -7.65 18.12
C VAL A 288 4.30 -6.92 19.00
N GLY A 289 3.93 -6.70 20.26
CA GLY A 289 4.80 -6.08 21.26
C GLY A 289 6.09 -6.88 21.49
N ARG A 290 6.93 -6.39 22.40
CA ARG A 290 8.16 -7.06 22.78
C ARG A 290 7.91 -8.50 23.26
N VAL A 291 8.69 -9.45 22.75
CA VAL A 291 8.63 -10.87 23.14
C VAL A 291 10.01 -11.35 23.58
N PHE A 292 10.04 -12.07 24.70
CA PHE A 292 11.21 -12.82 25.14
C PHE A 292 11.04 -14.29 24.80
N GLN A 293 12.09 -14.92 24.27
CA GLN A 293 12.13 -16.35 24.02
C GLN A 293 13.37 -16.94 24.67
N VAL A 294 13.17 -18.05 25.38
CA VAL A 294 14.26 -18.87 25.94
C VAL A 294 14.21 -20.23 25.26
N GLY A 295 15.35 -20.71 24.79
CA GLY A 295 15.46 -22.01 24.15
C GLY A 295 16.83 -22.64 24.36
N ALA A 296 16.95 -23.92 24.00
CA ALA A 296 18.23 -24.60 23.99
C ALA A 296 18.29 -25.59 22.81
N ILE A 297 19.44 -25.66 22.14
CA ILE A 297 19.72 -26.70 21.13
C ILE A 297 20.69 -27.69 21.75
N VAL A 298 20.29 -28.97 21.80
CA VAL A 298 21.15 -30.07 22.28
C VAL A 298 21.62 -30.87 21.08
N LYS A 299 22.93 -31.20 21.05
CA LYS A 299 23.53 -32.10 20.06
C LYS A 299 24.26 -33.22 20.80
N PHE A 300 24.12 -34.44 20.32
CA PHE A 300 24.71 -35.65 20.92
C PHE A 300 25.94 -36.12 20.14
#